data_AF-A0A813JUA9-F1
#
_entry.id   AF-A0A813JUA9-F1
#
_cell.length_a   1.000
_cell.length_b   1.000
_cell.length_c   1.000
_cell.angle_alpha   90.00
_cell.angle_beta   90.00
_cell.angle_gamma   90.00
#
_symmetry.space_group_name_H-M   'P 1'
#
loop_
_entity.id
_entity.type
_entity.pdbx_description
1 polymer ?
#
loop_
_entity_poly.entity_id
_entity_poly.type
_entity_poly.pdbx_seq_one_letter_code
_entity_poly.pdbx_strand_id
1 'polypeptide(L)'
;DVEPELVAECQKALKEFYGADAKESPSFGRIINQNHFRRIKELISTSGGEILPQQGQMDEASKFIPPTLVRGPRLDSPLMQEEIFGPVLPIIKFDSLDAIVEHINANEKPLAMYLFGHEAQADEIISRTSSGAVCVNDTMFQMANPELPFGGVGGSGMGRYHGKWGFDEFSHVRAIMYRKTWIDLAARYPPYTDGNMKLFERLMVGPLVPVALVKAFMAIGGAAVAGRAAVYVAQSRL
;
A
#
# COMPACT_ATOMS: atom_id res chain seq x y z
N ASP A 1 -24.64 -15.44 -3.48
CA ASP A 1 -25.43 -16.28 -2.53
C ASP A 1 -25.36 -15.75 -1.10
N VAL A 2 -24.20 -15.26 -0.63
CA VAL A 2 -24.02 -14.74 0.75
C VAL A 2 -24.54 -13.31 1.03
N GLU A 3 -24.95 -12.55 0.02
CA GLU A 3 -25.36 -11.13 0.16
C GLU A 3 -26.47 -10.90 1.21
N PRO A 4 -27.55 -11.70 1.29
CA PRO A 4 -28.60 -11.47 2.29
C PRO A 4 -28.11 -11.64 3.72
N GLU A 5 -27.25 -12.64 3.96
CA GLU A 5 -26.66 -12.92 5.28
C GLU A 5 -25.67 -11.82 5.67
N LEU A 6 -24.81 -11.39 4.73
CA LEU A 6 -23.89 -10.27 4.93
C LEU A 6 -24.64 -9.00 5.34
N VAL A 7 -25.71 -8.66 4.62
CA VAL A 7 -26.52 -7.48 4.94
C VAL A 7 -27.11 -7.57 6.34
N ALA A 8 -27.67 -8.74 6.71
CA ALA A 8 -28.26 -8.95 8.02
C ALA A 8 -27.23 -8.82 9.15
N GLU A 9 -26.06 -9.43 9.00
CA GLU A 9 -24.98 -9.34 10.00
C GLU A 9 -24.37 -7.93 10.06
N CYS A 10 -24.25 -7.21 8.93
CA CYS A 10 -23.86 -5.79 8.96
C CYS A 10 -24.87 -4.93 9.74
N GLN A 11 -26.18 -5.10 9.51
CA GLN A 11 -27.20 -4.34 10.26
C GLN A 11 -27.19 -4.66 11.75
N LYS A 12 -26.95 -5.92 12.11
CA LYS A 12 -26.79 -6.36 13.50
C LYS A 12 -25.53 -5.77 14.14
N ALA A 13 -24.40 -5.84 13.46
CA ALA A 13 -23.13 -5.26 13.94
C ALA A 13 -23.23 -3.75 14.15
N LEU A 14 -23.83 -3.02 13.19
CA LEU A 14 -24.07 -1.59 13.36
C LEU A 14 -24.91 -1.30 14.62
N LYS A 15 -25.92 -2.13 14.89
CA LYS A 15 -26.81 -1.94 16.05
C LYS A 15 -26.10 -2.23 17.36
N GLU A 16 -25.22 -3.23 17.35
CA GLU A 16 -24.36 -3.55 18.49
C GLU A 16 -23.36 -2.43 18.78
N PHE A 17 -22.76 -1.85 17.74
CA PHE A 17 -21.75 -0.80 17.88
C PHE A 17 -22.33 0.56 18.28
N TYR A 18 -23.46 0.94 17.69
CA TYR A 18 -23.98 2.31 17.78
C TYR A 18 -25.38 2.42 18.39
N GLY A 19 -26.03 1.30 18.71
CA GLY A 19 -27.38 1.27 19.28
C GLY A 19 -28.48 1.44 18.24
N ALA A 20 -29.65 1.89 18.70
CA ALA A 20 -30.83 2.08 17.84
C ALA A 20 -30.74 3.37 16.98
N ASP A 21 -30.11 4.42 17.52
CA ASP A 21 -29.87 5.68 16.82
C ASP A 21 -28.37 6.02 16.92
N ALA A 22 -27.66 5.89 15.80
CA ALA A 22 -26.22 6.14 15.75
C ALA A 22 -25.88 7.62 16.00
N LYS A 23 -26.85 8.53 15.90
CA LYS A 23 -26.65 9.95 16.22
C LYS A 23 -26.34 10.15 17.70
N GLU A 24 -26.98 9.39 18.56
CA GLU A 24 -26.81 9.48 20.02
C GLU A 24 -25.57 8.70 20.50
N SER A 25 -24.92 7.92 19.63
CA SER A 25 -23.71 7.19 19.97
C SER A 25 -22.51 8.13 20.14
N PRO A 26 -21.79 8.08 21.28
CA PRO A 26 -20.55 8.84 21.47
C PRO A 26 -19.39 8.30 20.63
N SER A 27 -19.55 7.12 20.04
CA SER A 27 -18.52 6.41 19.25
C SER A 27 -18.69 6.59 17.75
N PHE A 28 -19.66 7.39 17.30
CA PHE A 28 -19.91 7.64 15.88
C PHE A 28 -19.62 9.10 15.51
N GLY A 29 -18.80 9.30 14.49
CA GLY A 29 -18.31 10.62 14.07
C GLY A 29 -19.37 11.50 13.39
N ARG A 30 -18.91 12.65 12.88
CA ARG A 30 -19.70 13.59 12.05
C ARG A 30 -18.93 13.93 10.79
N ILE A 31 -19.65 14.28 9.73
CA ILE A 31 -19.02 14.74 8.49
C ILE A 31 -18.32 16.07 8.74
N ILE A 32 -17.14 16.23 8.15
CA ILE A 32 -16.22 17.36 8.44
C ILE A 32 -16.84 18.74 8.21
N ASN A 33 -17.63 18.90 7.14
CA ASN A 33 -18.28 20.17 6.79
C ASN A 33 -19.57 19.95 5.97
N GLN A 34 -20.30 21.04 5.72
CA GLN A 34 -21.58 21.00 5.00
C GLN A 34 -21.45 20.59 3.53
N ASN A 35 -20.34 20.93 2.87
CA ASN A 35 -20.13 20.55 1.47
C ASN A 35 -19.98 19.04 1.33
N HIS A 36 -19.18 18.39 2.19
CA HIS A 36 -19.06 16.94 2.21
C HIS A 36 -20.37 16.26 2.63
N PHE A 37 -21.11 16.84 3.57
CA PHE A 37 -22.43 16.33 3.95
C PHE A 37 -23.38 16.30 2.74
N ARG A 38 -23.50 17.41 2.02
CA ARG A 38 -24.36 17.53 0.83
C ARG A 38 -23.91 16.60 -0.28
N ARG A 39 -22.60 16.51 -0.54
CA ARG A 39 -22.04 15.58 -1.53
C ARG A 39 -22.43 14.14 -1.22
N ILE A 40 -22.17 13.66 0.00
CA ILE A 40 -22.48 12.27 0.37
C ILE A 40 -24.00 12.02 0.32
N LYS A 41 -24.82 12.97 0.78
CA LYS A 41 -26.27 12.89 0.66
C LYS A 41 -26.71 12.73 -0.80
N GLU A 42 -26.11 13.49 -1.71
CA GLU A 42 -26.36 13.40 -3.15
C GLU A 42 -25.95 12.04 -3.73
N LEU A 43 -24.77 11.51 -3.37
CA LEU A 43 -24.31 10.17 -3.76
C LEU A 43 -25.31 9.08 -3.37
N ILE A 44 -25.83 9.14 -2.14
CA ILE A 44 -26.84 8.18 -1.66
C ILE A 44 -28.12 8.29 -2.49
N SER A 45 -28.63 9.52 -2.67
CA SER A 45 -29.91 9.76 -3.35
C SER A 45 -29.89 9.42 -4.85
N THR A 46 -28.73 9.50 -5.50
CA THR A 46 -28.57 9.27 -6.94
C THR A 46 -28.01 7.89 -7.29
N SER A 47 -27.67 7.09 -6.27
CA SER A 47 -27.06 5.75 -6.39
C SER A 47 -27.84 4.78 -7.26
N GLY A 48 -29.17 4.91 -7.30
CA GLY A 48 -30.06 3.97 -8.00
C GLY A 48 -30.16 2.59 -7.35
N GLY A 49 -29.57 2.40 -6.17
CA GLY A 49 -29.69 1.17 -5.38
C GLY A 49 -30.77 1.28 -4.31
N GLU A 50 -31.04 0.15 -3.65
CA GLU A 50 -31.91 0.09 -2.48
C GLU A 50 -31.16 0.63 -1.26
N ILE A 51 -31.65 1.73 -0.68
CA ILE A 51 -31.14 2.24 0.60
C ILE A 51 -31.77 1.39 1.71
N LEU A 52 -30.94 0.61 2.42
CA LEU A 52 -31.40 -0.28 3.48
C LEU A 52 -31.72 0.50 4.76
N PRO A 53 -32.54 -0.07 5.67
CA PRO A 53 -32.91 0.59 6.94
C PRO A 53 -31.70 1.12 7.73
N GLN A 54 -31.78 2.39 8.15
CA GLN A 54 -30.72 3.15 8.82
C GLN A 54 -30.97 3.32 10.32
N GLN A 55 -29.90 3.56 11.07
CA GLN A 55 -29.93 3.89 12.51
C GLN A 55 -29.90 5.40 12.73
N GLY A 56 -31.06 6.03 12.63
CA GLY A 56 -31.23 7.47 12.71
C GLY A 56 -31.47 8.12 11.35
N GLN A 57 -31.71 9.43 11.36
CA GLN A 57 -31.98 10.22 10.16
C GLN A 57 -30.83 11.19 9.89
N MET A 58 -30.57 11.46 8.61
CA MET A 58 -29.60 12.49 8.24
C MET A 58 -29.98 13.85 8.85
N ASP A 59 -29.00 14.55 9.41
CA ASP A 59 -29.18 15.89 9.97
C ASP A 59 -28.04 16.81 9.51
N GLU A 60 -28.40 17.75 8.63
CA GLU A 60 -27.45 18.71 8.06
C GLU A 60 -26.88 19.66 9.13
N ALA A 61 -27.67 20.06 10.13
CA ALA A 61 -27.19 21.00 11.15
C ALA A 61 -26.04 20.40 11.97
N SER A 62 -26.18 19.12 12.35
CA SER A 62 -25.12 18.39 13.05
C SER A 62 -24.10 17.71 12.12
N LYS A 63 -24.28 17.79 10.79
CA LYS A 63 -23.48 17.09 9.77
C LYS A 63 -23.46 15.57 10.01
N PHE A 64 -24.59 15.02 10.42
CA PHE A 64 -24.74 13.61 10.75
C PHE A 64 -25.37 12.86 9.57
N ILE A 65 -24.67 11.84 9.07
CA ILE A 65 -25.20 10.86 8.12
C ILE A 65 -25.13 9.50 8.83
N PRO A 66 -26.25 8.76 8.97
CA PRO A 66 -26.23 7.46 9.62
C PRO A 66 -25.39 6.45 8.80
N PRO A 67 -24.84 5.40 9.42
CA PRO A 67 -24.21 4.32 8.68
C PRO A 67 -25.22 3.72 7.70
N THR A 68 -24.89 3.79 6.40
CA THR A 68 -25.83 3.52 5.31
C THR A 68 -25.32 2.39 4.44
N LEU A 69 -26.13 1.34 4.29
CA LEU A 69 -25.87 0.27 3.31
C LEU A 69 -26.72 0.55 2.06
N VAL A 70 -26.09 0.52 0.88
CA VAL A 70 -26.79 0.67 -0.41
C VAL A 70 -26.66 -0.63 -1.17
N ARG A 71 -27.77 -1.37 -1.30
CA ARG A 71 -27.78 -2.65 -2.01
C ARG A 71 -27.99 -2.42 -3.50
N GLY A 72 -27.11 -3.00 -4.32
CA GLY A 72 -27.21 -3.00 -5.78
C GLY A 72 -27.28 -1.60 -6.41
N PRO A 73 -26.36 -0.67 -6.09
CA PRO A 73 -26.30 0.61 -6.79
C PRO A 73 -26.01 0.40 -8.29
N ARG A 74 -26.38 1.37 -9.12
CA ARG A 74 -25.94 1.36 -10.52
C ARG A 74 -24.43 1.57 -10.57
N LEU A 75 -23.71 0.74 -11.33
CA LEU A 75 -22.25 0.79 -11.44
C LEU A 75 -21.73 2.09 -12.07
N ASP A 76 -22.56 2.75 -12.90
CA ASP A 76 -22.27 4.05 -13.52
C ASP A 76 -22.70 5.26 -12.65
N SER A 77 -23.27 5.03 -11.46
CA SER A 77 -23.67 6.11 -10.57
C SER A 77 -22.46 6.81 -9.94
N PRO A 78 -22.58 8.10 -9.58
CA PRO A 78 -21.51 8.81 -8.88
C PRO A 78 -21.03 8.10 -7.61
N LEU A 79 -21.90 7.38 -6.90
CA LEU A 79 -21.54 6.58 -5.71
C LEU A 79 -20.47 5.53 -6.01
N MET A 80 -20.45 4.98 -7.22
CA MET A 80 -19.51 3.94 -7.66
C MET A 80 -18.33 4.50 -8.49
N GLN A 81 -18.38 5.77 -8.91
CA GLN A 81 -17.35 6.42 -9.74
C GLN A 81 -16.44 7.35 -8.94
N GLU A 82 -16.88 7.80 -7.77
CA GLU A 82 -16.11 8.68 -6.89
C GLU A 82 -15.76 7.99 -5.57
N GLU A 83 -14.69 8.45 -4.93
CA GLU A 83 -14.36 8.00 -3.59
C GLU A 83 -15.41 8.52 -2.57
N ILE A 84 -16.01 7.58 -1.83
CA ILE A 84 -17.15 7.87 -0.96
C ILE A 84 -16.74 8.74 0.21
N PHE A 85 -15.62 8.45 0.89
CA PHE A 85 -15.13 9.23 2.05
C PHE A 85 -16.23 9.60 3.07
N GLY A 86 -17.10 8.64 3.38
CA GLY A 86 -18.31 8.84 4.18
C GLY A 86 -18.91 7.52 4.68
N PRO A 87 -19.93 7.56 5.56
CA PRO A 87 -20.49 6.38 6.20
C PRO A 87 -21.50 5.65 5.28
N VAL A 88 -21.10 5.36 4.05
CA VAL A 88 -21.93 4.68 3.04
C VAL A 88 -21.16 3.48 2.49
N LEU A 89 -21.78 2.31 2.51
CA LEU A 89 -21.20 1.07 1.99
C LEU A 89 -22.10 0.52 0.87
N PRO A 90 -21.72 0.69 -0.41
CA PRO A 90 -22.39 0.02 -1.52
C PRO A 90 -22.07 -1.48 -1.50
N ILE A 91 -23.08 -2.30 -1.78
CA ILE A 91 -22.97 -3.76 -1.84
C ILE A 91 -23.38 -4.19 -3.24
N ILE A 92 -22.41 -4.76 -3.97
CA ILE A 92 -22.60 -5.31 -5.31
C ILE A 92 -22.39 -6.82 -5.28
N LYS A 93 -23.16 -7.55 -6.10
CA LYS A 93 -22.94 -8.97 -6.34
C LYS A 93 -22.01 -9.16 -7.53
N PHE A 94 -21.30 -10.27 -7.49
CA PHE A 94 -20.55 -10.81 -8.60
C PHE A 94 -20.79 -12.31 -8.69
N ASP A 95 -20.63 -12.87 -9.89
CA ASP A 95 -20.95 -14.28 -10.16
C ASP A 95 -19.70 -15.17 -10.19
N SER A 96 -18.50 -14.59 -10.27
CA SER A 96 -17.24 -15.33 -10.33
C SER A 96 -16.04 -14.50 -9.87
N LEU A 97 -14.94 -15.19 -9.54
CA LEU A 97 -13.65 -14.54 -9.26
C LEU A 97 -13.13 -13.74 -10.46
N ASP A 98 -13.35 -14.25 -11.69
CA ASP A 98 -12.96 -13.54 -12.91
C ASP A 98 -13.69 -12.21 -13.05
N ALA A 99 -15.02 -12.21 -12.84
CA ALA A 99 -15.82 -11.00 -12.94
C ALA A 99 -15.40 -9.91 -11.94
N ILE A 100 -15.06 -10.30 -10.71
CA ILE A 100 -14.60 -9.33 -9.70
C ILE A 100 -13.18 -8.85 -9.98
N VAL A 101 -12.28 -9.70 -10.47
CA VAL A 101 -10.93 -9.30 -10.88
C VAL A 101 -10.98 -8.33 -12.06
N GLU A 102 -11.80 -8.59 -13.06
CA GLU A 102 -12.03 -7.67 -14.19
C GLU A 102 -12.58 -6.33 -13.70
N HIS A 103 -13.55 -6.36 -12.79
CA HIS A 103 -14.11 -5.15 -12.19
C HIS A 103 -13.06 -4.34 -11.43
N ILE A 104 -12.24 -4.98 -10.60
CA ILE A 104 -11.16 -4.30 -9.85
C ILE A 104 -10.15 -3.67 -10.82
N ASN A 105 -9.71 -4.42 -11.83
CA ASN A 105 -8.70 -3.96 -12.78
C ASN A 105 -9.19 -2.90 -13.77
N ALA A 106 -10.51 -2.77 -13.97
CA ALA A 106 -11.11 -1.71 -14.76
C ALA A 106 -11.10 -0.34 -14.05
N ASN A 107 -10.82 -0.32 -12.74
CA ASN A 107 -10.77 0.89 -11.93
C ASN A 107 -9.32 1.30 -11.59
N GLU A 108 -9.16 2.52 -11.07
CA GLU A 108 -7.87 2.98 -10.55
C GLU A 108 -7.39 2.09 -9.40
N LYS A 109 -6.08 1.87 -9.32
CA LYS A 109 -5.46 1.00 -8.32
C LYS A 109 -5.71 1.55 -6.91
N PRO A 110 -6.41 0.81 -6.03
CA PRO A 110 -6.80 1.32 -4.72
C PRO A 110 -5.63 1.35 -3.75
N LEU A 111 -5.73 2.19 -2.72
CA LEU A 111 -4.75 2.26 -1.64
C LEU A 111 -4.71 0.95 -0.83
N ALA A 112 -5.87 0.36 -0.59
CA ALA A 112 -6.02 -0.90 0.14
C ALA A 112 -7.07 -1.79 -0.51
N MET A 113 -6.86 -3.11 -0.43
CA MET A 113 -7.83 -4.13 -0.82
C MET A 113 -8.09 -5.06 0.36
N TYR A 114 -9.34 -5.40 0.60
CA TYR A 114 -9.78 -6.24 1.70
C TYR A 114 -10.50 -7.46 1.16
N LEU A 115 -10.03 -8.65 1.54
CA LEU A 115 -10.57 -9.93 1.06
C LEU A 115 -11.01 -10.77 2.25
N PHE A 116 -12.26 -11.23 2.25
CA PHE A 116 -12.79 -12.12 3.28
C PHE A 116 -13.10 -13.48 2.68
N GLY A 117 -12.54 -14.55 3.25
CA GLY A 117 -12.73 -15.92 2.76
C GLY A 117 -11.49 -16.80 2.91
N HIS A 118 -11.39 -17.79 2.02
CA HIS A 118 -10.29 -18.76 2.01
C HIS A 118 -9.02 -18.18 1.38
N GLU A 119 -7.86 -18.49 1.98
CA GLU A 119 -6.56 -18.00 1.55
C GLU A 119 -6.26 -18.31 0.07
N ALA A 120 -6.61 -19.51 -0.41
CA ALA A 120 -6.38 -19.88 -1.81
C ALA A 120 -7.09 -18.96 -2.82
N GLN A 121 -8.33 -18.53 -2.51
CA GLN A 121 -9.07 -17.60 -3.37
C GLN A 121 -8.52 -16.18 -3.24
N ALA A 122 -8.08 -15.79 -2.03
CA ALA A 122 -7.45 -14.51 -1.80
C ALA A 122 -6.13 -14.40 -2.59
N ASP A 123 -5.27 -15.42 -2.53
CA ASP A 123 -4.00 -15.49 -3.26
C ASP A 123 -4.22 -15.39 -4.78
N GLU A 124 -5.26 -16.03 -5.30
CA GLU A 124 -5.63 -15.92 -6.71
C GLU A 124 -5.94 -14.46 -7.09
N ILE A 125 -6.81 -13.78 -6.33
CA ILE A 125 -7.15 -12.37 -6.57
C ILE A 125 -5.91 -11.49 -6.44
N ILE A 126 -5.08 -11.70 -5.41
CA ILE A 126 -3.85 -10.94 -5.16
C ILE A 126 -2.88 -11.07 -6.34
N SER A 127 -2.72 -12.28 -6.91
CA SER A 127 -1.82 -12.51 -8.04
C SER A 127 -2.27 -11.83 -9.35
N ARG A 128 -3.53 -11.41 -9.42
CA ARG A 128 -4.19 -10.89 -10.64
C ARG A 128 -4.60 -9.41 -10.52
N THR A 129 -4.32 -8.76 -9.41
CA THR A 129 -4.71 -7.36 -9.12
C THR A 129 -3.54 -6.55 -8.56
N SER A 130 -3.70 -5.23 -8.42
CA SER A 130 -2.67 -4.33 -7.90
C SER A 130 -3.30 -3.27 -6.99
N SER A 131 -2.80 -3.20 -5.75
CA SER A 131 -3.20 -2.22 -4.74
C SER A 131 -1.97 -1.81 -3.90
N GLY A 132 -2.11 -0.76 -3.09
CA GLY A 132 -1.04 -0.34 -2.17
C GLY A 132 -0.76 -1.40 -1.09
N ALA A 133 -1.82 -1.94 -0.49
CA ALA A 133 -1.76 -3.05 0.45
C ALA A 133 -2.97 -4.00 0.30
N VAL A 134 -2.85 -5.21 0.85
CA VAL A 134 -3.93 -6.18 0.96
C VAL A 134 -4.03 -6.67 2.40
N CYS A 135 -5.25 -6.78 2.93
CA CYS A 135 -5.51 -7.46 4.20
C CYS A 135 -6.57 -8.54 3.98
N VAL A 136 -6.27 -9.76 4.43
CA VAL A 136 -7.15 -10.92 4.31
C VAL A 136 -7.80 -11.17 5.67
N ASN A 137 -9.12 -11.30 5.69
CA ASN A 137 -9.97 -11.53 6.87
C ASN A 137 -9.94 -10.42 7.93
N ASP A 138 -9.50 -9.22 7.57
CA ASP A 138 -9.57 -8.03 8.41
C ASP A 138 -9.58 -6.74 7.54
N THR A 139 -9.85 -5.60 8.17
CA THR A 139 -9.76 -4.27 7.56
C THR A 139 -8.90 -3.36 8.41
N MET A 140 -8.20 -2.40 7.80
CA MET A 140 -7.38 -1.36 8.45
C MET A 140 -6.17 -1.87 9.27
N PHE A 141 -6.15 -3.11 9.74
CA PHE A 141 -5.17 -3.61 10.69
C PHE A 141 -3.75 -3.67 10.13
N GLN A 142 -3.60 -3.78 8.81
CA GLN A 142 -2.30 -3.69 8.14
C GLN A 142 -1.58 -2.36 8.41
N MET A 143 -2.32 -1.28 8.71
CA MET A 143 -1.73 0.03 9.07
C MET A 143 -1.15 0.05 10.49
N ALA A 144 -1.56 -0.85 11.37
CA ALA A 144 -1.08 -0.89 12.75
C ALA A 144 0.30 -1.54 12.89
N ASN A 145 0.77 -2.26 11.88
CA ASN A 145 2.08 -2.91 11.89
C ASN A 145 3.17 -1.98 11.31
N PRO A 146 4.09 -1.44 12.13
CA PRO A 146 5.13 -0.52 11.66
C PRO A 146 6.20 -1.17 10.77
N GLU A 147 6.27 -2.51 10.75
CA GLU A 147 7.19 -3.26 9.88
C GLU A 147 6.66 -3.39 8.45
N LEU A 148 5.35 -3.20 8.24
CA LEU A 148 4.76 -3.16 6.91
C LEU A 148 4.87 -1.75 6.31
N PRO A 149 5.32 -1.62 5.05
CA PRO A 149 5.28 -0.33 4.38
C PRO A 149 3.83 0.07 4.11
N PHE A 150 3.52 1.34 4.37
CA PHE A 150 2.23 1.92 4.01
C PHE A 150 2.43 2.98 2.92
N GLY A 151 1.77 2.78 1.77
CA GLY A 151 1.91 3.61 0.59
C GLY A 151 0.97 3.15 -0.54
N GLY A 152 0.74 4.03 -1.50
CA GLY A 152 -0.10 3.77 -2.66
C GLY A 152 0.68 3.28 -3.88
N VAL A 153 -0.06 2.98 -4.95
CA VAL A 153 0.48 2.65 -6.27
C VAL A 153 -0.44 3.20 -7.37
N GLY A 154 0.11 3.85 -8.39
CA GLY A 154 -0.71 4.43 -9.47
C GLY A 154 -1.59 5.57 -8.96
N GLY A 155 -2.89 5.56 -9.27
CA GLY A 155 -3.84 6.59 -8.84
C GLY A 155 -3.95 6.78 -7.32
N SER A 156 -3.60 5.76 -6.52
CA SER A 156 -3.60 5.86 -5.05
C SER A 156 -2.32 6.46 -4.43
N GLY A 157 -1.27 6.71 -5.22
CA GLY A 157 -0.05 7.40 -4.76
C GLY A 157 1.27 6.74 -5.17
N MET A 158 2.36 7.28 -4.61
CA MET A 158 3.73 6.77 -4.79
C MET A 158 4.53 6.93 -3.48
N GLY A 159 5.63 6.19 -3.36
CA GLY A 159 6.45 6.17 -2.14
C GLY A 159 5.78 5.39 -1.02
N ARG A 160 6.46 5.28 0.12
CA ARG A 160 5.95 4.55 1.29
C ARG A 160 6.59 5.03 2.57
N TYR A 161 5.85 4.92 3.67
CA TYR A 161 6.37 5.21 5.00
C TYR A 161 5.95 4.12 5.99
N HIS A 162 5.97 4.44 7.29
CA HIS A 162 5.98 3.57 8.49
C HIS A 162 7.36 3.10 8.89
N GLY A 163 7.61 3.12 10.21
CA GLY A 163 8.84 2.60 10.82
C GLY A 163 10.11 2.97 10.05
N LYS A 164 10.89 1.96 9.69
CA LYS A 164 12.11 2.11 8.88
C LYS A 164 11.85 2.66 7.49
N TRP A 165 10.73 2.31 6.85
CA TRP A 165 10.40 2.77 5.50
C TRP A 165 10.28 4.30 5.43
N GLY A 166 9.68 4.91 6.46
CA GLY A 166 9.63 6.37 6.58
C GLY A 166 11.02 7.00 6.74
N PHE A 167 11.89 6.40 7.55
CA PHE A 167 13.28 6.86 7.66
C PHE A 167 14.01 6.78 6.30
N ASP A 168 13.84 5.67 5.57
CA ASP A 168 14.47 5.47 4.27
C ASP A 168 13.96 6.48 3.23
N GLU A 169 12.66 6.78 3.21
CA GLU A 169 12.03 7.74 2.27
C GLU A 169 12.55 9.17 2.47
N PHE A 170 12.84 9.56 3.71
CA PHE A 170 13.44 10.87 4.03
C PHE A 170 14.98 10.86 4.07
N SER A 171 15.61 9.78 3.63
CA SER A 171 17.07 9.61 3.65
C SER A 171 17.67 9.60 2.25
N HIS A 172 18.85 10.20 2.11
CA HIS A 172 19.68 10.04 0.91
C HIS A 172 20.71 8.93 1.12
N VAL A 173 20.57 7.82 0.37
CA VAL A 173 21.51 6.69 0.41
C VAL A 173 22.80 7.06 -0.31
N ARG A 174 23.76 7.60 0.44
CA ARG A 174 25.07 8.03 -0.10
C ARG A 174 26.01 6.85 -0.29
N ALA A 175 26.25 6.45 -1.54
CA ALA A 175 27.28 5.47 -1.88
C ALA A 175 28.70 6.03 -1.65
N ILE A 176 29.54 5.29 -0.91
CA ILE A 176 30.94 5.63 -0.65
C ILE A 176 31.80 4.40 -0.95
N MET A 177 32.82 4.56 -1.80
CA MET A 177 33.77 3.50 -2.14
C MET A 177 35.19 3.89 -1.71
N TYR A 178 35.80 3.05 -0.88
CA TYR A 178 37.23 3.11 -0.57
C TYR A 178 37.98 2.07 -1.40
N ARG A 179 38.81 2.51 -2.35
CA ARG A 179 39.68 1.62 -3.13
C ARG A 179 41.08 1.62 -2.55
N LYS A 180 41.64 0.44 -2.25
CA LYS A 180 43.06 0.31 -1.90
C LYS A 180 43.91 0.61 -3.13
N THR A 181 44.97 1.41 -2.98
CA THR A 181 45.84 1.86 -4.10
C THR A 181 46.78 0.79 -4.63
N TRP A 182 47.01 -0.28 -3.88
CA TRP A 182 47.97 -1.34 -4.22
C TRP A 182 47.52 -2.34 -5.29
N ILE A 183 46.22 -2.38 -5.61
CA ILE A 183 45.65 -3.23 -6.66
C ILE A 183 45.08 -2.27 -7.69
N ASP A 184 45.96 -1.87 -8.61
CA ASP A 184 45.60 -1.00 -9.71
C ASP A 184 45.88 -1.68 -11.05
N LEU A 185 44.82 -2.13 -11.71
CA LEU A 185 44.92 -2.92 -12.92
C LEU A 185 45.31 -2.01 -14.09
N ALA A 186 46.52 -2.18 -14.64
CA ALA A 186 47.02 -1.41 -15.78
C ALA A 186 46.06 -1.40 -16.98
N ALA A 187 45.28 -2.47 -17.19
CA ALA A 187 44.30 -2.59 -18.27
C ALA A 187 43.17 -1.53 -18.26
N ARG A 188 42.95 -0.81 -17.14
CA ARG A 188 42.00 0.31 -17.09
C ARG A 188 42.55 1.61 -17.70
N TYR A 189 43.86 1.71 -17.90
CA TYR A 189 44.53 2.93 -18.34
C TYR A 189 45.05 2.80 -19.79
N PRO A 190 45.08 3.91 -20.55
CA PRO A 190 45.78 3.96 -21.84
C PRO A 190 47.30 3.70 -21.71
N PRO A 191 47.95 3.19 -22.77
CA PRO A 191 47.37 2.80 -24.06
C PRO A 191 46.64 1.46 -24.00
N TYR A 192 45.48 1.40 -24.67
CA TYR A 192 44.65 0.21 -24.75
C TYR A 192 45.18 -0.78 -25.78
N THR A 193 46.19 -1.55 -25.39
CA THR A 193 46.69 -2.67 -26.21
C THR A 193 45.64 -3.78 -26.28
N ASP A 194 45.69 -4.61 -27.34
CA ASP A 194 44.78 -5.76 -27.48
C ASP A 194 44.79 -6.69 -26.25
N GLY A 195 45.93 -6.82 -25.58
CA GLY A 195 46.06 -7.60 -24.34
C GLY A 195 45.35 -6.94 -23.16
N ASN A 196 45.51 -5.63 -22.98
CA ASN A 196 44.83 -4.87 -21.94
C ASN A 196 43.31 -4.83 -22.18
N MET A 197 42.88 -4.64 -23.43
CA MET A 197 41.46 -4.59 -23.78
C MET A 197 40.78 -5.95 -23.56
N LYS A 198 41.40 -7.06 -23.98
CA LYS A 198 40.90 -8.41 -23.69
C LYS A 198 40.81 -8.71 -22.20
N LEU A 199 41.76 -8.21 -21.39
CA LEU A 199 41.72 -8.36 -19.94
C LEU A 199 40.60 -7.51 -19.31
N PHE A 200 40.42 -6.28 -19.77
CA PHE A 200 39.37 -5.37 -19.33
C PHE A 200 37.97 -5.90 -19.66
N GLU A 201 37.75 -6.36 -20.90
CA GLU A 201 36.49 -6.97 -21.35
C GLU A 201 36.13 -8.21 -20.51
N ARG A 202 37.10 -9.08 -20.22
CA ARG A 202 36.89 -10.24 -19.35
C ARG A 202 36.50 -9.86 -17.92
N LEU A 203 36.98 -8.73 -17.41
CA LEU A 203 36.67 -8.28 -16.05
C LEU A 203 35.33 -7.52 -15.96
N MET A 204 34.95 -6.82 -17.02
CA MET A 204 33.71 -6.03 -17.07
C MET A 204 32.51 -6.83 -17.58
N VAL A 205 32.72 -7.79 -18.48
CA VAL A 205 31.66 -8.53 -19.21
C VAL A 205 31.77 -10.05 -19.05
N GLY A 206 32.86 -10.55 -18.45
CA GLY A 206 32.99 -11.97 -18.14
C GLY A 206 31.96 -12.45 -17.09
N PRO A 207 31.74 -13.77 -16.98
CA PRO A 207 30.83 -14.32 -15.98
C PRO A 207 31.25 -13.82 -14.59
N LEU A 208 30.27 -13.34 -13.80
CA LEU A 208 30.46 -12.89 -12.43
C LEU A 208 31.37 -13.87 -11.70
N VAL A 209 32.58 -13.41 -11.33
CA VAL A 209 33.47 -14.20 -10.50
C VAL A 209 32.68 -14.58 -9.25
N PRO A 210 32.54 -15.88 -8.91
CA PRO A 210 31.75 -16.30 -7.78
C PRO A 210 32.14 -15.49 -6.54
N VAL A 211 31.16 -14.96 -5.81
CA VAL A 211 31.39 -14.11 -4.63
C VAL A 211 32.34 -14.77 -3.63
N ALA A 212 32.36 -16.11 -3.58
CA ALA A 212 33.31 -16.90 -2.79
C ALA A 212 34.78 -16.68 -3.17
N LEU A 213 35.11 -16.58 -4.46
CA LEU A 213 36.45 -16.34 -4.98
C LEU A 213 36.92 -14.90 -4.69
N VAL A 214 36.01 -13.92 -4.81
CA VAL A 214 36.26 -12.53 -4.41
C VAL A 214 36.55 -12.44 -2.91
N LYS A 215 35.76 -13.13 -2.07
CA LYS A 215 35.98 -13.21 -0.61
C LYS A 215 37.30 -13.88 -0.26
N ALA A 216 37.69 -14.97 -0.94
CA ALA A 216 38.97 -15.64 -0.72
C ALA A 216 40.18 -14.74 -1.06
N PHE A 217 40.09 -13.98 -2.16
CA PHE A 217 41.13 -13.00 -2.54
C PHE A 217 41.24 -11.85 -1.53
N MET A 218 40.11 -11.39 -0.98
CA MET A 218 40.10 -10.37 0.08
C MET A 218 40.64 -10.91 1.42
N ALA A 219 40.43 -12.19 1.73
CA ALA A 219 40.92 -12.82 2.97
C ALA A 219 42.46 -12.93 3.01
N ILE A 220 43.10 -13.21 1.87
CA ILE A 220 44.57 -13.29 1.76
C ILE A 220 45.24 -11.91 1.98
N GLY A 221 44.55 -10.81 1.64
CA GLY A 221 45.01 -9.43 1.90
C GLY A 221 44.62 -8.85 3.26
N GLY A 222 43.95 -9.63 4.12
CA GLY A 222 43.34 -9.16 5.37
C GLY A 222 44.23 -9.18 6.61
N ALA A 223 45.42 -9.80 6.56
CA ALA A 223 46.25 -10.01 7.75
C ALA A 223 47.07 -8.78 8.21
N ALA A 224 47.06 -7.64 7.50
CA ALA A 224 48.07 -6.59 7.72
C ALA A 224 47.57 -5.20 8.18
N VAL A 225 46.28 -4.98 8.46
CA VAL A 225 45.84 -3.63 8.92
C VAL A 225 44.86 -3.73 10.08
N ALA A 226 45.40 -4.03 11.27
CA ALA A 226 44.79 -3.64 12.53
C ALA A 226 45.18 -2.17 12.80
N GLY A 227 44.24 -1.23 12.69
CA GLY A 227 44.57 0.19 12.90
C GLY A 227 43.40 1.16 12.82
N ARG A 228 42.77 1.38 13.98
CA ARG A 228 42.05 2.59 14.43
C ARG A 228 40.93 3.13 13.52
N ALA A 229 39.70 2.77 13.85
CA ALA A 229 38.53 3.58 13.50
C ALA A 229 38.35 4.68 14.55
N ALA A 230 38.56 5.94 14.14
CA ALA A 230 38.08 7.10 14.88
C ALA A 230 36.70 7.46 14.33
N VAL A 231 35.67 7.36 15.18
CA VAL A 231 34.31 7.79 14.86
C VAL A 231 34.25 9.30 15.03
N TYR A 232 34.12 10.05 13.94
CA TYR A 232 33.81 11.47 13.97
C TYR A 232 32.30 11.66 13.77
N VAL A 233 31.58 11.96 14.86
CA VAL A 233 30.18 12.38 14.80
C VAL A 233 30.17 13.88 14.52
N ALA A 234 29.89 14.26 13.27
CA ALA A 234 29.58 15.64 12.94
C ALA A 234 28.11 15.90 13.32
N GLN A 235 27.88 16.57 14.45
CA GLN A 235 26.60 17.21 14.74
C GLN A 235 26.39 18.35 13.73
N SER A 236 25.45 18.18 12.81
CA SER A 236 24.93 19.29 12.00
C SER A 236 24.12 20.22 12.91
N ARG A 237 24.60 21.45 13.06
CA ARG A 237 23.80 22.55 13.62
C ARG A 237 22.73 22.95 12.61
N LEU A 238 21.48 22.90 13.04
CA LEU A 238 20.44 23.85 12.62
C LEU A 238 20.46 25.02 13.61
#